data_AF-A0A7C6TMB9-F1
#
_entry.id   AF-A0A7C6TMB9-F1
#
_cell.length_a   1.000
_cell.length_b   1.000
_cell.length_c   1.000
_cell.angle_alpha   90.00
_cell.angle_beta   90.00
_cell.angle_gamma   90.00
#
_symmetry.space_group_name_H-M   'P 1'
#
loop_
_entity.id
_entity.type
_entity.pdbx_description
1 polymer ?
#
loop_
_entity_poly.entity_id
_entity_poly.type
_entity_poly.pdbx_seq_one_letter_code
_entity_poly.pdbx_strand_id
1 'polypeptide(L)'
;AADLDNQVPETTEELERLPGIGSYTAAAVSSFAFGRKTTVLDTNVRRVLIRLFAGRERPTTSPGRKETAWASGFVPEDKHVEWNAGVMEFGALVCTARNPDCPACPLQDICTWNQLGRPASATKPKTQKWAGTDRQLRGAIMDVLKAAHAAGDDRHGVSLDVFTTSVTDFDPTLAESLAESTAAAVARVRELSADKDRISRLITDLVTDGLAQQIDGRLALPNR
;
A
#
# COMPACT_ATOMS: atom_id res chain seq x y z
N ALA A 1 13.43 -9.63 -14.28
CA ALA A 1 13.74 -10.25 -12.98
C ALA A 1 14.33 -11.62 -13.24
N ALA A 2 15.30 -12.09 -12.46
CA ALA A 2 15.71 -13.49 -12.55
C ALA A 2 14.49 -14.38 -12.28
N ASP A 3 14.33 -15.45 -13.06
CA ASP A 3 13.28 -16.44 -12.80
C ASP A 3 13.58 -17.09 -11.45
N LEU A 4 12.64 -17.01 -10.51
CA LEU A 4 12.80 -17.55 -9.15
C LEU A 4 12.18 -18.95 -9.02
N ASP A 5 11.82 -19.60 -10.13
CA ASP A 5 11.18 -20.92 -10.17
C ASP A 5 9.95 -21.02 -9.24
N ASN A 6 9.18 -19.92 -9.15
CA ASN A 6 8.04 -19.74 -8.24
C ASN A 6 8.37 -19.88 -6.74
N GLN A 7 9.63 -19.72 -6.34
CA GLN A 7 10.05 -19.68 -4.94
C GLN A 7 10.10 -18.23 -4.44
N VAL A 8 9.42 -17.98 -3.33
CA VAL A 8 9.48 -16.68 -2.67
C VAL A 8 10.81 -16.59 -1.91
N PRO A 9 11.62 -15.54 -2.11
CA PRO A 9 12.88 -15.39 -1.38
C PRO A 9 12.67 -15.26 0.12
N GLU A 10 13.61 -15.77 0.92
CA GLU A 10 13.46 -15.82 2.37
C GLU A 10 14.06 -14.62 3.09
N THR A 11 15.04 -13.96 2.47
CA THR A 11 15.80 -12.86 3.09
C THR A 11 15.20 -11.51 2.76
N THR A 12 15.34 -10.55 3.68
CA THR A 12 14.86 -9.18 3.47
C THR A 12 15.52 -8.56 2.24
N GLU A 13 16.82 -8.78 2.06
CA GLU A 13 17.62 -8.24 0.97
C GLU A 13 17.20 -8.75 -0.41
N GLU A 14 16.77 -10.00 -0.51
CA GLU A 14 16.25 -10.57 -1.76
C GLU A 14 14.81 -10.13 -2.01
N LEU A 15 13.97 -10.11 -0.97
CA LEU A 15 12.59 -9.65 -1.05
C LEU A 15 12.49 -8.19 -1.49
N GLU A 16 13.35 -7.30 -0.99
CA GLU A 16 13.38 -5.88 -1.38
C GLU A 16 13.78 -5.65 -2.86
N ARG A 17 14.37 -6.65 -3.54
CA ARG A 17 14.65 -6.56 -4.98
C ARG A 17 13.41 -6.81 -5.83
N LEU A 18 12.33 -7.33 -5.25
CA LEU A 18 11.08 -7.55 -5.95
C LEU A 18 10.32 -6.23 -6.14
N PRO A 19 9.74 -5.99 -7.32
CA PRO A 19 8.97 -4.78 -7.57
C PRO A 19 7.78 -4.69 -6.60
N GLY A 20 7.62 -3.51 -5.98
CA GLY A 20 6.53 -3.24 -5.04
C GLY A 20 6.74 -3.75 -3.60
N ILE A 21 7.84 -4.44 -3.31
CA ILE A 21 8.16 -4.91 -1.95
C ILE A 21 9.09 -3.91 -1.25
N GLY A 22 8.51 -3.14 -0.33
CA GLY A 22 9.27 -2.24 0.54
C GLY A 22 9.82 -2.94 1.80
N SER A 23 10.68 -2.24 2.54
CA SER A 23 11.39 -2.77 3.71
C SER A 23 10.49 -3.38 4.78
N TYR A 24 9.32 -2.77 5.03
CA TYR A 24 8.32 -3.35 5.93
C TYR A 24 7.84 -4.71 5.44
N THR A 25 7.41 -4.81 4.18
CA THR A 25 6.87 -6.03 3.61
C THR A 25 7.93 -7.13 3.55
N ALA A 26 9.16 -6.78 3.15
CA ALA A 26 10.29 -7.70 3.13
C ALA A 26 10.58 -8.26 4.54
N ALA A 27 10.69 -7.39 5.55
CA ALA A 27 10.92 -7.82 6.93
C ALA A 27 9.75 -8.68 7.46
N ALA A 28 8.51 -8.31 7.17
CA ALA A 28 7.32 -9.04 7.60
C ALA A 28 7.24 -10.45 6.98
N VAL A 29 7.47 -10.57 5.66
CA VAL A 29 7.49 -11.87 4.97
C VAL A 29 8.65 -12.73 5.51
N SER A 30 9.86 -12.16 5.61
CA SER A 30 11.03 -12.85 6.15
C SER A 30 10.80 -13.37 7.58
N SER A 31 10.17 -12.57 8.46
CA SER A 31 9.83 -12.98 9.83
C SER A 31 8.70 -14.01 9.86
N PHE A 32 7.52 -13.67 9.32
CA PHE A 32 6.31 -14.46 9.56
C PHE A 32 6.23 -15.73 8.71
N ALA A 33 6.74 -15.70 7.47
CA ALA A 33 6.70 -16.88 6.59
C ALA A 33 7.93 -17.77 6.78
N PHE A 34 9.11 -17.18 6.99
CA PHE A 34 10.38 -17.90 7.00
C PHE A 34 11.07 -17.95 8.36
N GLY A 35 10.44 -17.41 9.40
CA GLY A 35 10.96 -17.47 10.76
C GLY A 35 12.30 -16.76 10.95
N ARG A 36 12.66 -15.80 10.10
CA ARG A 36 13.93 -15.07 10.20
C ARG A 36 13.84 -13.98 11.27
N LYS A 37 14.93 -13.76 11.99
CA LYS A 37 15.03 -12.66 12.96
C LYS A 37 15.15 -11.32 12.23
N THR A 38 14.02 -10.64 12.06
CA THR A 38 13.94 -9.32 11.46
C THR A 38 13.12 -8.37 12.32
N THR A 39 13.27 -7.07 12.09
CA THR A 39 12.53 -6.03 12.81
C THR A 39 11.34 -5.58 11.99
N VAL A 40 10.13 -6.04 12.36
CA VAL A 40 8.90 -5.67 11.66
C VAL A 40 8.35 -4.36 12.24
N LEU A 41 8.54 -3.26 11.52
CA LEU A 41 8.16 -1.91 11.97
C LEU A 41 6.96 -1.34 11.22
N ASP A 42 5.77 -1.82 11.55
CA ASP A 42 4.53 -1.18 11.14
C ASP A 42 4.22 0.07 11.99
N THR A 43 3.10 0.73 11.71
CA THR A 43 2.69 1.91 12.48
C THR A 43 2.28 1.59 13.94
N ASN A 44 1.92 0.34 14.24
CA ASN A 44 1.53 -0.11 15.57
C ASN A 44 2.75 -0.37 16.45
N VAL A 45 3.69 -1.19 15.99
CA VAL A 45 4.96 -1.49 16.67
C VAL A 45 5.72 -0.20 16.94
N ARG A 46 5.89 0.66 15.94
CA ARG A 46 6.57 1.96 16.10
C ARG A 46 5.91 2.82 17.19
N ARG A 47 4.58 2.87 17.23
CA ARG A 47 3.83 3.62 18.25
C ARG A 47 4.02 3.03 19.63
N VAL A 48 3.97 1.69 19.77
CA VAL A 48 4.21 1.00 21.04
C VAL A 48 5.60 1.35 21.57
N LEU A 49 6.65 1.14 20.77
CA LEU A 49 8.03 1.38 21.20
C LEU A 49 8.27 2.84 21.58
N ILE A 50 7.77 3.79 20.78
CA ILE A 50 7.98 5.22 21.03
C ILE A 50 7.22 5.72 22.26
N ARG A 51 6.00 5.23 22.50
CA ARG A 51 5.27 5.56 23.74
C ARG A 51 5.96 4.95 24.95
N LEU A 52 6.33 3.68 24.85
CA LEU A 52 6.92 2.91 25.94
C LEU A 52 8.27 3.48 26.39
N PHE A 53 9.17 3.75 25.44
CA PHE A 53 10.57 4.07 25.75
C PHE A 53 10.99 5.51 25.44
N ALA A 54 10.33 6.19 24.50
CA ALA A 54 10.71 7.55 24.08
C ALA A 54 9.75 8.64 24.60
N GLY A 55 8.68 8.26 25.32
CA GLY A 55 7.76 9.21 25.95
C GLY A 55 6.94 10.07 24.99
N ARG A 56 6.82 9.69 23.72
CA ARG A 56 6.14 10.49 22.67
C ARG A 56 4.84 9.81 22.22
N GLU A 57 3.84 10.62 21.86
CA GLU A 57 2.52 10.09 21.44
C GLU A 57 2.59 9.31 20.12
N ARG A 58 3.39 9.79 19.16
CA ARG A 58 3.42 9.27 17.77
C ARG A 58 4.83 9.18 17.19
N PRO A 59 5.08 8.19 16.32
CA PRO A 59 6.27 8.14 15.47
C PRO A 59 6.31 9.29 14.45
N THR A 60 7.48 9.44 13.80
CA THR A 60 7.62 10.20 12.54
C THR A 60 6.85 9.52 11.40
N THR A 61 6.59 10.25 10.31
CA THR A 61 5.81 9.76 9.16
C THR A 61 6.32 8.42 8.61
N SER A 62 7.63 8.28 8.46
CA SER A 62 8.30 7.05 8.02
C SER A 62 9.43 6.66 8.97
N PRO A 63 9.74 5.36 9.09
CA PRO A 63 10.89 4.90 9.87
C PRO A 63 12.18 5.30 9.17
N GLY A 64 13.07 5.95 9.92
CA GLY A 64 14.43 6.24 9.46
C GLY A 64 15.42 5.16 9.90
N ARG A 65 16.60 5.09 9.28
CA ARG A 65 17.64 4.09 9.61
C ARG A 65 17.98 4.03 11.11
N LYS A 66 18.03 5.18 11.78
CA LYS A 66 18.29 5.27 13.24
C LYS A 66 17.16 4.65 14.07
N GLU A 67 15.91 4.89 13.68
CA GLU A 67 14.75 4.30 14.36
C GLU A 67 14.73 2.78 14.15
N THR A 68 15.00 2.32 12.93
CA THR A 68 15.09 0.89 12.64
C THR A 68 16.19 0.22 13.47
N ALA A 69 17.40 0.77 13.50
CA ALA A 69 18.50 0.21 14.28
C ALA A 69 18.20 0.18 15.79
N TRP A 70 17.58 1.24 16.32
CA TRP A 70 17.14 1.28 17.71
C TRP A 70 16.09 0.22 18.01
N ALA A 71 15.09 0.08 17.13
CA ALA A 71 14.01 -0.87 17.33
C ALA A 71 14.46 -2.33 17.19
N SER A 72 15.45 -2.61 16.33
CA SER A 72 16.06 -3.95 16.21
C SER A 72 16.66 -4.45 17.53
N GLY A 73 17.07 -3.54 18.43
CA GLY A 73 17.59 -3.90 19.74
C GLY A 73 16.55 -4.53 20.68
N PHE A 74 15.25 -4.42 20.38
CA PHE A 74 14.20 -5.04 21.19
C PHE A 74 13.75 -6.42 20.70
N VAL A 75 14.11 -6.78 19.45
CA VAL A 75 13.74 -8.08 18.89
C VAL A 75 14.57 -9.15 19.59
N PRO A 76 13.95 -10.09 20.32
CA PRO A 76 14.68 -11.12 21.05
C PRO A 76 15.40 -12.09 20.10
N GLU A 77 16.43 -12.78 20.58
CA GLU A 77 17.10 -13.84 19.80
C GLU A 77 16.17 -15.02 19.53
N ASP A 78 15.39 -15.41 20.56
CA ASP A 78 14.38 -16.46 20.48
C ASP A 78 12.98 -15.86 20.47
N LYS A 79 12.02 -16.55 19.83
CA LYS A 79 10.62 -16.12 19.73
C LYS A 79 10.42 -14.75 19.06
N HIS A 80 11.32 -14.34 18.16
CA HIS A 80 11.22 -13.07 17.43
C HIS A 80 9.98 -12.98 16.56
N VAL A 81 9.50 -14.10 16.02
CA VAL A 81 8.26 -14.15 15.23
C VAL A 81 7.05 -13.81 16.10
N GLU A 82 6.95 -14.48 17.25
CA GLU A 82 5.89 -14.25 18.24
C GLU A 82 6.00 -12.87 18.87
N TRP A 83 7.21 -12.35 19.06
CA TRP A 83 7.44 -10.98 19.51
C TRP A 83 6.92 -9.96 18.49
N ASN A 84 7.29 -10.12 17.21
CA ASN A 84 6.83 -9.23 16.13
C ASN A 84 5.29 -9.26 16.03
N ALA A 85 4.69 -10.45 16.03
CA ALA A 85 3.24 -10.60 15.99
C ALA A 85 2.57 -10.02 17.26
N GLY A 86 3.13 -10.33 18.44
CA GLY A 86 2.59 -9.91 19.73
C GLY A 86 2.60 -8.40 19.92
N VAL A 87 3.71 -7.72 19.58
CA VAL A 87 3.79 -6.26 19.69
C VAL A 87 2.90 -5.56 18.67
N MET A 88 2.80 -6.12 17.46
CA MET A 88 1.88 -5.62 16.42
C MET A 88 0.43 -5.71 16.88
N GLU A 89 -0.01 -6.87 17.36
CA GLU A 89 -1.37 -7.12 17.84
C GLU A 89 -1.69 -6.29 19.10
N PHE A 90 -0.74 -6.22 20.03
CA PHE A 90 -0.84 -5.37 21.21
C PHE A 90 -1.04 -3.89 20.83
N GLY A 91 -0.31 -3.41 19.83
CA GLY A 91 -0.48 -2.07 19.29
C GLY A 91 -1.86 -1.89 18.64
N ALA A 92 -2.37 -2.90 17.94
CA ALA A 92 -3.68 -2.85 17.29
C ALA A 92 -4.86 -2.87 18.27
N LEU A 93 -4.77 -3.63 19.36
CA LEU A 93 -5.90 -3.88 20.28
C LEU A 93 -5.86 -3.03 21.55
N VAL A 94 -4.68 -2.79 22.13
CA VAL A 94 -4.55 -2.13 23.45
C VAL A 94 -3.93 -0.75 23.31
N CYS A 95 -2.73 -0.67 22.76
CA CYS A 95 -2.02 0.59 22.58
C CYS A 95 -2.44 1.28 21.26
N THR A 96 -3.75 1.47 21.09
CA THR A 96 -4.33 2.02 19.86
C THR A 96 -3.90 3.46 19.59
N ALA A 97 -4.03 3.91 18.33
CA ALA A 97 -3.64 5.27 17.94
C ALA A 97 -4.51 6.35 18.59
N ARG A 98 -5.79 6.05 18.85
CA ARG A 98 -6.77 6.95 19.47
C ARG A 98 -7.42 6.22 20.63
N ASN A 99 -7.46 6.85 21.80
CA ASN A 99 -8.04 6.28 23.03
C ASN A 99 -7.45 4.91 23.39
N PRO A 100 -6.11 4.80 23.59
CA PRO A 100 -5.52 3.54 24.06
C PRO A 100 -6.08 3.17 25.43
N ASP A 101 -6.26 1.87 25.67
CA ASP A 101 -6.71 1.36 26.96
C ASP A 101 -5.52 1.25 27.93
N CYS A 102 -4.96 2.41 28.28
CA CYS A 102 -3.83 2.49 29.20
C CYS A 102 -4.14 1.93 30.60
N PRO A 103 -5.35 2.09 31.19
CA PRO A 103 -5.67 1.46 32.48
C PRO A 103 -5.60 -0.08 32.45
N ALA A 104 -5.97 -0.72 31.34
CA ALA A 104 -5.85 -2.17 31.17
C ALA A 104 -4.51 -2.62 30.55
N CYS A 105 -3.62 -1.67 30.24
CA CYS A 105 -2.36 -1.97 29.57
C CYS A 105 -1.39 -2.69 30.52
N PRO A 106 -0.90 -3.90 30.19
CA PRO A 106 0.07 -4.63 31.02
C PRO A 106 1.44 -3.93 31.13
N LEU A 107 1.70 -2.92 30.29
CA LEU A 107 2.94 -2.15 30.28
C LEU A 107 2.78 -0.76 30.90
N GLN A 108 1.63 -0.46 31.54
CA GLN A 108 1.32 0.90 32.01
C GLN A 108 2.33 1.46 33.01
N ASP A 109 2.88 0.60 33.86
CA ASP A 109 3.81 0.98 34.94
C ASP A 109 5.20 1.34 34.43
N ILE A 110 5.58 0.84 33.25
CA ILE A 110 6.90 1.10 32.64
C ILE A 110 6.81 2.01 31.41
N CYS A 111 5.61 2.43 31.02
CA CYS A 111 5.39 3.27 29.83
C CYS A 111 5.71 4.75 30.12
N THR A 112 6.82 5.25 29.58
CA THR A 112 7.25 6.65 29.76
C THR A 112 6.18 7.64 29.32
N TRP A 113 5.51 7.41 28.18
CA TRP A 113 4.46 8.32 27.70
C TRP A 113 3.24 8.36 28.64
N ASN A 114 2.89 7.23 29.26
CA ASN A 114 1.82 7.16 30.25
C ASN A 114 2.21 7.90 31.54
N GLN A 115 3.42 7.68 32.04
CA GLN A 115 3.96 8.35 33.23
C GLN A 115 4.06 9.86 33.07
N LEU A 116 4.31 10.36 31.85
CA LEU A 116 4.32 11.78 31.51
C LEU A 116 2.92 12.41 31.38
N GLY A 117 1.85 11.67 31.68
CA GLY A 117 0.47 12.15 31.54
C GLY A 117 -0.03 12.21 30.11
N ARG A 118 0.55 11.40 29.20
CA ARG A 118 0.12 11.23 27.80
C ARG A 118 0.15 12.53 26.99
N PRO A 119 1.27 13.27 26.97
CA PRO A 119 1.36 14.54 26.24
C PRO A 119 1.06 14.33 24.75
N ALA A 120 0.28 15.24 24.17
CA ALA A 120 -0.07 15.21 22.75
C ALA A 120 1.10 15.67 21.89
N SER A 121 1.29 15.03 20.73
CA SER A 121 2.22 15.50 19.70
C SER A 121 1.77 16.85 19.16
N ALA A 122 2.70 17.79 19.06
CA ALA A 122 2.46 19.14 18.52
C ALA A 122 1.96 19.13 17.06
N THR A 123 2.37 18.12 16.29
CA THR A 123 1.97 17.96 14.88
C THR A 123 0.86 16.93 14.74
N LYS A 124 -0.26 17.34 14.13
CA LYS A 124 -1.31 16.44 13.68
C LYS A 124 -0.91 15.82 12.34
N PRO A 125 -0.96 14.48 12.18
CA PRO A 125 -0.72 13.86 10.89
C PRO A 125 -1.74 14.37 9.87
N LYS A 126 -1.27 14.90 8.74
CA LYS A 126 -2.13 15.19 7.60
C LYS A 126 -2.38 13.88 6.87
N THR A 127 -3.59 13.33 7.01
CA THR A 127 -4.02 12.23 6.15
C THR A 127 -4.40 12.83 4.81
N GLN A 128 -3.74 12.42 3.72
CA GLN A 128 -4.18 12.79 2.38
C GLN A 128 -5.61 12.25 2.18
N LYS A 129 -6.53 13.10 1.73
CA LYS A 129 -7.85 12.63 1.32
C LYS A 129 -7.67 11.64 0.17
N TRP A 130 -8.37 10.50 0.24
CA TRP A 130 -8.30 9.51 -0.85
C TRP A 130 -8.76 10.11 -2.19
N ALA A 131 -9.80 10.95 -2.14
CA ALA A 131 -10.31 11.68 -3.27
C ALA A 131 -9.22 12.56 -3.91
N GLY A 132 -9.04 12.40 -5.23
CA GLY A 132 -8.05 13.10 -6.04
C GLY A 132 -6.66 12.45 -6.08
N THR A 133 -6.45 11.30 -5.41
CA THR A 133 -5.14 10.60 -5.42
C THR A 133 -4.90 9.81 -6.71
N ASP A 134 -3.62 9.62 -7.06
CA ASP A 134 -3.23 8.74 -8.17
C ASP A 134 -3.69 7.29 -7.94
N ARG A 135 -3.75 6.85 -6.67
CA ARG A 135 -4.31 5.54 -6.29
C ARG A 135 -5.78 5.40 -6.65
N GLN A 136 -6.59 6.43 -6.43
CA GLN A 136 -8.00 6.42 -6.83
C GLN A 136 -8.14 6.27 -8.35
N LEU A 137 -7.39 7.06 -9.11
CA LEU A 137 -7.46 7.06 -10.58
C LEU A 137 -6.95 5.74 -11.18
N ARG A 138 -5.85 5.19 -10.66
CA ARG A 138 -5.38 3.83 -11.01
C ARG A 138 -6.45 2.77 -10.76
N GLY A 139 -7.13 2.84 -9.61
CA GLY A 139 -8.24 1.94 -9.30
C GLY A 139 -9.38 2.04 -10.31
N ALA A 140 -9.75 3.25 -10.72
CA ALA A 140 -10.77 3.46 -11.74
C ALA A 140 -10.36 2.92 -13.12
N ILE A 141 -9.09 3.09 -13.53
CA ILE A 141 -8.55 2.48 -14.77
C ILE A 141 -8.64 0.95 -14.69
N MET A 142 -8.23 0.35 -13.56
CA MET A 142 -8.36 -1.09 -13.35
C MET A 142 -9.82 -1.57 -13.35
N ASP A 143 -10.77 -0.76 -12.88
CA ASP A 143 -12.21 -1.06 -12.96
C ASP A 143 -12.69 -1.14 -14.41
N VAL A 144 -12.18 -0.28 -15.31
CA VAL A 144 -12.46 -0.38 -16.76
C VAL A 144 -11.97 -1.71 -17.33
N LEU A 145 -10.72 -2.09 -17.03
CA LEU A 145 -10.15 -3.34 -17.54
C LEU A 145 -10.89 -4.58 -17.04
N LYS A 146 -11.32 -4.57 -15.77
CA LYS A 146 -12.14 -5.65 -15.20
C LYS A 146 -13.53 -5.71 -15.81
N ALA A 147 -14.17 -4.56 -16.06
CA ALA A 147 -15.47 -4.49 -16.70
C ALA A 147 -15.41 -5.02 -18.15
N ALA A 148 -14.42 -4.57 -18.91
CA ALA A 148 -14.19 -5.03 -20.28
C ALA A 148 -13.95 -6.55 -20.35
N HIS A 149 -13.13 -7.08 -19.43
CA HIS A 149 -12.89 -8.52 -19.30
C HIS A 149 -14.18 -9.30 -19.00
N ALA A 150 -14.97 -8.85 -18.03
CA ALA A 150 -16.22 -9.51 -17.67
C ALA A 150 -17.28 -9.47 -18.80
N ALA A 151 -17.29 -8.39 -19.59
CA ALA A 151 -18.19 -8.23 -20.72
C ALA A 151 -17.76 -9.02 -21.97
N GLY A 152 -16.54 -9.56 -22.00
CA GLY A 152 -15.95 -10.17 -23.20
C GLY A 152 -15.54 -9.15 -24.27
N ASP A 153 -15.42 -7.88 -23.90
CA ASP A 153 -14.87 -6.78 -24.71
C ASP A 153 -13.33 -6.93 -24.86
N ASP A 154 -12.72 -7.80 -24.06
CA ASP A 154 -11.28 -7.96 -23.88
C ASP A 154 -10.54 -8.72 -24.96
N ARG A 155 -11.22 -9.31 -25.94
CA ARG A 155 -10.57 -10.05 -27.06
C ARG A 155 -9.49 -9.22 -27.76
N HIS A 156 -9.55 -7.88 -27.62
CA HIS A 156 -8.52 -6.95 -28.09
C HIS A 156 -8.11 -5.89 -27.04
N GLY A 157 -8.57 -5.95 -25.79
CA GLY A 157 -8.36 -4.87 -24.79
C GLY A 157 -9.17 -3.59 -25.08
N VAL A 158 -9.05 -2.57 -24.23
CA VAL A 158 -9.73 -1.26 -24.34
C VAL A 158 -8.80 -0.23 -25.01
N SER A 159 -9.26 0.48 -26.04
CA SER A 159 -8.42 1.49 -26.72
C SER A 159 -7.91 2.56 -25.74
N LEU A 160 -6.64 2.95 -25.86
CA LEU A 160 -6.06 4.02 -25.04
C LEU A 160 -6.76 5.37 -25.26
N ASP A 161 -7.24 5.63 -26.47
CA ASP A 161 -7.96 6.85 -26.83
C ASP A 161 -9.23 7.04 -25.98
N VAL A 162 -9.82 5.95 -25.50
CA VAL A 162 -10.98 6.00 -24.61
C VAL A 162 -10.65 6.72 -23.30
N PHE A 163 -9.41 6.60 -22.85
CA PHE A 163 -8.90 7.21 -21.62
C PHE A 163 -8.28 8.59 -21.83
N THR A 164 -7.52 8.79 -22.91
CA THR A 164 -6.63 9.96 -23.06
C THR A 164 -7.15 11.04 -23.99
N THR A 165 -8.12 10.74 -24.84
CA THR A 165 -8.67 11.72 -25.79
C THR A 165 -9.46 12.78 -25.04
N SER A 166 -9.40 14.04 -25.48
CA SER A 166 -10.19 15.12 -24.87
C SER A 166 -11.69 14.86 -25.10
N VAL A 167 -12.60 15.51 -24.36
CA VAL A 167 -14.05 15.40 -24.64
C VAL A 167 -14.38 15.94 -26.03
N THR A 168 -13.68 16.98 -26.49
CA THR A 168 -13.93 17.63 -27.79
C THR A 168 -13.46 16.78 -28.98
N ASP A 169 -12.46 15.93 -28.77
CA ASP A 169 -11.87 15.08 -29.80
C ASP A 169 -12.30 13.61 -29.68
N PHE A 170 -13.17 13.30 -28.72
CA PHE A 170 -13.61 11.93 -28.45
C PHE A 170 -14.54 11.44 -29.55
N ASP A 171 -14.14 10.38 -30.26
CA ASP A 171 -15.01 9.69 -31.21
C ASP A 171 -16.13 8.96 -30.44
N PRO A 172 -17.40 9.38 -30.58
CA PRO A 172 -18.52 8.76 -29.87
C PRO A 172 -18.69 7.28 -30.22
N THR A 173 -18.29 6.86 -31.42
CA THR A 173 -18.40 5.47 -31.88
C THR A 173 -17.52 4.53 -31.08
N LEU A 174 -16.42 5.03 -30.49
CA LEU A 174 -15.58 4.25 -29.57
C LEU A 174 -16.37 3.85 -28.31
N ALA A 175 -17.20 4.74 -27.77
CA ALA A 175 -18.02 4.42 -26.59
C ALA A 175 -19.20 3.51 -26.94
N GLU A 176 -19.81 3.67 -28.11
CA GLU A 176 -20.93 2.84 -28.57
C GLU A 176 -20.54 1.38 -28.80
N SER A 177 -19.26 1.11 -29.05
CA SER A 177 -18.72 -0.25 -29.21
C SER A 177 -18.41 -0.97 -27.89
N LEU A 178 -18.50 -0.28 -26.75
CA LEU A 178 -18.22 -0.84 -25.43
C LEU A 178 -19.51 -1.37 -24.79
N ALA A 179 -19.39 -2.43 -24.00
CA ALA A 179 -20.48 -2.83 -23.12
C ALA A 179 -20.82 -1.69 -22.14
N GLU A 180 -22.10 -1.60 -21.75
CA GLU A 180 -22.61 -0.55 -20.85
C GLU A 180 -21.78 -0.42 -19.56
N SER A 181 -21.37 -1.55 -18.98
CA SER A 181 -20.53 -1.58 -17.78
C SER A 181 -19.13 -1.00 -18.00
N THR A 182 -18.52 -1.28 -19.14
CA THR A 182 -17.21 -0.74 -19.55
C THR A 182 -17.30 0.76 -19.80
N ALA A 183 -18.34 1.20 -20.52
CA ALA A 183 -18.60 2.62 -20.78
C ALA A 183 -18.83 3.42 -19.48
N ALA A 184 -19.59 2.87 -18.53
CA ALA A 184 -19.80 3.49 -17.23
C ALA A 184 -18.50 3.63 -16.42
N ALA A 185 -17.63 2.61 -16.45
CA ALA A 185 -16.32 2.67 -15.78
C ALA A 185 -15.41 3.73 -16.42
N VAL A 186 -15.42 3.87 -17.75
CA VAL A 186 -14.67 4.90 -18.49
C VAL A 186 -15.14 6.29 -18.11
N ALA A 187 -16.45 6.51 -18.06
CA ALA A 187 -17.03 7.79 -17.66
C ALA A 187 -16.54 8.22 -16.28
N ARG A 188 -16.40 7.27 -15.34
CA ARG A 188 -15.86 7.51 -14.01
C ARG A 188 -14.38 7.92 -14.02
N VAL A 189 -13.54 7.33 -14.87
CA VAL A 189 -12.14 7.77 -15.04
C VAL A 189 -12.08 9.23 -15.47
N ARG A 190 -12.93 9.60 -16.44
CA ARG A 190 -13.02 10.97 -16.99
C ARG A 190 -13.55 11.99 -15.98
N GLU A 191 -14.50 11.59 -15.13
CA GLU A 191 -14.97 12.43 -14.01
C GLU A 191 -13.86 12.70 -13.00
N LEU A 192 -13.03 11.68 -12.73
CA LEU A 192 -11.93 11.79 -11.77
C LEU A 192 -10.74 12.61 -12.27
N SER A 193 -10.51 12.65 -13.58
CA SER A 193 -9.44 13.45 -14.17
C SER A 193 -9.67 13.75 -15.64
N ALA A 194 -9.58 15.04 -16.00
CA ALA A 194 -9.49 15.51 -17.39
C ALA A 194 -8.03 15.69 -17.87
N ASP A 195 -7.05 15.33 -17.03
CA ASP A 195 -5.62 15.47 -17.31
C ASP A 195 -5.10 14.22 -18.01
N LYS A 196 -4.95 14.32 -19.33
CA LYS A 196 -4.47 13.22 -20.18
C LYS A 196 -3.05 12.77 -19.85
N ASP A 197 -2.18 13.69 -19.40
CA ASP A 197 -0.78 13.39 -19.13
C ASP A 197 -0.67 12.60 -17.83
N ARG A 198 -1.49 12.97 -16.83
CA ARG A 198 -1.67 12.19 -15.61
C ARG A 198 -2.20 10.79 -15.90
N ILE A 199 -3.25 10.66 -16.71
CA ILE A 199 -3.82 9.35 -17.07
C ILE A 199 -2.77 8.49 -17.79
N SER A 200 -2.09 9.05 -18.79
CA SER A 200 -1.06 8.37 -19.57
C SER A 200 0.07 7.85 -18.68
N ARG A 201 0.58 8.70 -17.77
CA ARG A 201 1.61 8.31 -16.80
C ARG A 201 1.14 7.15 -15.91
N LEU A 202 -0.09 7.19 -15.40
CA LEU A 202 -0.62 6.12 -14.55
C LEU A 202 -0.85 4.81 -15.30
N ILE A 203 -1.22 4.86 -16.58
CA ILE A 203 -1.29 3.68 -17.45
C ILE A 203 0.11 3.07 -17.60
N THR A 204 1.14 3.89 -17.89
CA THR A 204 2.53 3.43 -17.95
C THR A 204 2.98 2.79 -16.63
N ASP A 205 2.64 3.41 -15.50
CA ASP A 205 2.95 2.86 -14.17
C ASP A 205 2.25 1.50 -13.96
N LEU A 206 0.97 1.35 -14.36
CA LEU A 206 0.23 0.09 -14.26
C LEU A 206 0.84 -1.03 -15.10
N VAL A 207 1.31 -0.71 -16.32
CA VAL A 207 2.01 -1.67 -17.19
C VAL A 207 3.35 -2.07 -16.59
N THR A 208 4.10 -1.10 -16.07
CA THR A 208 5.40 -1.34 -15.41
C THR A 208 5.25 -2.23 -14.17
N ASP A 209 4.18 -2.03 -13.41
CA ASP A 209 3.84 -2.83 -12.24
C ASP A 209 3.29 -4.24 -12.59
N GLY A 210 3.11 -4.56 -13.88
CA GLY A 210 2.55 -5.83 -14.33
C GLY A 210 1.06 -6.00 -14.03
N LEU A 211 0.35 -4.91 -13.74
CA LEU A 211 -1.10 -4.92 -13.45
C LEU A 211 -1.95 -4.80 -14.71
N ALA A 212 -1.38 -4.29 -15.80
CA ALA A 212 -1.99 -4.20 -17.12
C ALA A 212 -0.95 -4.53 -18.20
N GLN A 213 -1.41 -4.82 -19.41
CA GLN A 213 -0.56 -4.97 -20.59
C GLN A 213 -1.06 -4.07 -21.72
N GLN A 214 -0.13 -3.54 -22.52
CA GLN A 214 -0.46 -2.75 -23.70
C GLN A 214 -0.18 -3.57 -24.96
N ILE A 215 -1.18 -3.72 -25.83
CA ILE A 215 -1.10 -4.45 -27.10
C ILE A 215 -1.71 -3.55 -28.18
N ASP A 216 -0.91 -3.17 -29.17
CA ASP A 216 -1.36 -2.38 -30.35
C ASP A 216 -2.23 -1.16 -30.02
N GLY A 217 -1.80 -0.35 -29.05
CA GLY A 217 -2.52 0.87 -28.64
C GLY A 217 -3.75 0.62 -27.77
N ARG A 218 -3.93 -0.61 -27.29
CA ARG A 218 -5.03 -1.02 -26.40
C ARG A 218 -4.47 -1.51 -25.07
N LEU A 219 -5.23 -1.28 -24.01
CA LEU A 219 -4.90 -1.67 -22.64
C LEU A 219 -5.77 -2.86 -22.22
N ALA A 220 -5.16 -3.90 -21.67
CA ALA A 220 -5.85 -5.11 -21.23
C ALA A 220 -5.33 -5.58 -19.86
N LEU A 221 -6.09 -6.47 -19.21
CA LEU A 221 -5.53 -7.25 -18.12
C LEU A 221 -4.42 -8.18 -18.67
N PRO A 222 -3.37 -8.47 -17.88
CA PRO A 222 -2.34 -9.43 -18.28
C PRO A 222 -2.97 -10.79 -18.56
N ASN A 223 -2.61 -11.43 -19.68
CA ASN A 223 -3.04 -12.81 -19.95
C ASN A 223 -2.44 -13.73 -18.87
N ARG A 224 -3.29 -14.49 -18.17
CA ARG A 224 -2.86 -15.59 -17.29
C ARG A 224 -2.94 -16.91 -18.04
#